data_AF-A0A1Y4TSV0-F1
#
_entry.id   AF-A0A1Y4TSV0-F1
#
_cell.length_a   1.000
_cell.length_b   1.000
_cell.length_c   1.000
_cell.angle_alpha   90.00
_cell.angle_beta   90.00
_cell.angle_gamma   90.00
#
_symmetry.space_group_name_H-M   'P 1'
#
loop_
_entity.id
_entity.type
_entity.pdbx_description
1 polymer ?
#
loop_
_entity_poly.entity_id
_entity_poly.type
_entity_poly.pdbx_seq_one_letter_code
_entity_poly.pdbx_strand_id
1 'polypeptide(L)'
;MLEKEEREMLICPNCGTANTDDSKFCENCGTKLEGEAQYVPEETGETKVEPAAEPENAPNMESDEEPTAEPEQAAEPEEEQVESAERPEEQVSAFDQPVEPEAQPEPEQWQQGSSDQGFDPGMDQGFDPGMDQGFDLGVDQNYDPNMNQGFDQDFTQNMAAGGAPRKKMSRLQIAVILEAVCLVLLVVAFFAIGNSRSSAISVAEKYFEAYADQDWEEVYGMLELPDGDFIQEDQYEKIMDASEQPEITNFQVREPVGNVGDGITQTFEVNYSINGQGQSSTTVTVVKQSRKSMLFFDTWKVSADGLIAQDYSIYVPKGAQTAVDGVQLTEDYLVSEEEGQACYQISIFNGVHSIQAEIPWCETYEAQFDTTAQAEYAVSGLALSEEGTQAVETKLQEAMETYCQAALAGSSFDEVKELFAEGAPDSNEDYYENLRNSLEADRYSSAQQLQLSGFECDVSEVGTYNGSLQAELSYDYDVSYTYQGMFDDAPESRTKDGSSYASAQFVYDGDTYKLWSFTPGSIWY
;
A
#
# COMPACT_ATOMS: atom_id res chain seq x y z
N MET A 1 -4.33 34.29 37.61
CA MET A 1 -2.91 33.94 37.46
C MET A 1 -2.79 32.46 37.76
N LEU A 2 -2.91 31.65 36.72
CA LEU A 2 -2.49 30.25 36.73
C LEU A 2 -1.19 30.28 35.92
N GLU A 3 -0.06 30.04 36.58
CA GLU A 3 1.23 29.90 35.92
C GLU A 3 1.17 28.59 35.10
N LYS A 4 1.33 28.70 33.77
CA LYS A 4 1.51 27.54 32.88
C LYS A 4 2.96 27.07 33.10
N GLU A 5 3.15 25.91 33.70
CA GLU A 5 4.46 25.22 33.70
C GLU A 5 4.76 24.77 32.27
N GLU A 6 5.71 25.43 31.61
CA GLU A 6 6.35 24.93 30.39
C GLU A 6 7.17 23.69 30.78
N ARG A 7 6.72 22.50 30.38
CA ARG A 7 7.46 21.25 30.62
C ARG A 7 8.38 20.97 29.43
N GLU A 8 9.67 20.82 29.70
CA GLU A 8 10.66 20.40 28.72
C GLU A 8 10.38 18.94 28.29
N MET A 9 10.43 18.66 26.99
CA MET A 9 10.23 17.32 26.42
C MET A 9 11.50 16.85 25.72
N LEU A 10 11.80 15.55 25.83
CA LEU A 10 12.89 14.87 25.15
C LEU A 10 12.36 14.13 23.92
N ILE A 11 12.84 14.48 22.73
CA ILE A 11 12.49 13.79 21.49
C ILE A 11 13.39 12.56 21.32
N CYS A 12 12.77 11.40 21.08
CA CYS A 12 13.52 10.17 20.83
C CYS A 12 14.25 10.23 19.48
N PRO A 13 15.59 10.08 19.45
CA PRO A 13 16.36 10.16 18.20
C PRO A 13 16.11 8.99 17.24
N ASN A 14 15.47 7.91 17.70
CA ASN A 14 15.21 6.72 16.89
C ASN A 14 13.80 6.70 16.26
N CYS A 15 12.79 7.30 16.91
CA CYS A 15 11.40 7.21 16.44
C CYS A 15 10.62 8.53 16.49
N GLY A 16 11.23 9.62 16.96
CA GLY A 16 10.59 10.94 17.00
C GLY A 16 9.55 11.14 18.12
N THR A 17 9.22 10.12 18.91
CA THR A 17 8.28 10.25 20.02
C THR A 17 8.77 11.27 21.07
N ALA A 18 7.88 12.17 21.50
CA ALA A 18 8.13 13.09 22.61
C ALA A 18 7.99 12.36 23.96
N ASN A 19 8.96 12.54 24.84
CA ASN A 19 9.03 11.96 26.18
C ASN A 19 9.21 13.07 27.21
N THR A 20 8.94 12.80 28.48
CA THR A 20 9.22 13.77 29.56
C THR A 20 10.73 13.96 29.77
N ASP A 21 11.14 15.10 30.32
CA ASP A 21 12.54 15.45 30.61
C ASP A 21 13.28 14.48 31.56
N ASP A 22 12.53 13.73 32.39
CA ASP A 22 13.05 12.71 33.30
C ASP A 22 13.10 11.29 32.70
N SER A 23 12.61 11.10 31.46
CA SER A 23 12.59 9.81 30.78
C SER A 23 13.98 9.32 30.40
N LYS A 24 14.37 8.15 30.92
CA LYS A 24 15.65 7.50 30.58
C LYS A 24 15.60 6.65 29.31
N PHE A 25 14.40 6.25 28.90
CA PHE A 25 14.12 5.44 27.72
C PHE A 25 12.87 5.97 27.05
N CYS A 26 12.81 5.87 25.72
CA CYS A 26 11.64 6.22 24.93
C CYS A 26 10.46 5.32 25.32
N GLU A 27 9.32 5.92 25.64
CA GLU A 27 8.10 5.18 26.00
C GLU A 27 7.53 4.35 24.85
N ASN A 28 7.81 4.76 23.60
CA ASN A 28 7.33 4.06 22.41
C ASN A 28 8.26 2.92 21.97
N CYS A 29 9.56 3.19 21.80
CA CYS A 29 10.48 2.22 21.18
C CYS A 29 11.60 1.70 22.10
N GLY A 30 11.60 2.09 23.39
CA GLY A 30 12.58 1.61 24.38
C GLY A 30 14.02 2.11 24.20
N THR A 31 14.27 2.98 23.22
CA THR A 31 15.61 3.56 22.97
C THR A 31 16.04 4.44 24.15
N LYS A 32 17.28 4.28 24.61
CA LYS A 32 17.84 5.08 25.71
C LYS A 32 17.97 6.55 25.28
N LEU A 33 17.47 7.47 26.11
CA LEU A 33 17.53 8.91 25.87
C LEU A 33 18.75 9.48 26.62
N GLU A 34 19.67 10.11 25.88
CA GLU A 34 20.84 10.80 26.46
C GLU A 34 20.46 12.27 26.68
N GLY A 35 20.45 12.70 27.94
CA GLY A 35 19.72 13.89 28.42
C GLY A 35 20.26 15.26 28.01
N GLU A 36 20.26 15.58 26.72
CA GLU A 36 20.31 16.96 26.24
C GLU A 36 18.98 17.31 25.55
N ALA A 37 18.13 18.08 26.26
CA ALA A 37 16.80 18.45 25.79
C ALA A 37 16.86 19.37 24.57
N GLN A 38 16.08 19.07 23.53
CA GLN A 38 15.81 19.97 22.41
C GLN A 38 14.40 20.54 22.56
N TYR A 39 14.30 21.87 22.59
CA TYR A 39 13.05 22.61 22.76
C TYR A 39 12.18 22.57 21.49
N VAL A 40 10.90 22.26 21.63
CA VAL A 40 9.87 22.49 20.60
C VAL A 40 8.67 23.19 21.27
N PRO A 41 8.29 24.42 20.85
CA PRO A 41 7.09 25.07 21.36
C PRO A 41 5.81 24.45 20.80
N GLU A 42 4.78 24.35 21.64
CA GLU A 42 3.45 23.87 21.30
C GLU A 42 2.68 24.96 20.53
N GLU A 43 2.54 24.82 19.20
CA GLU A 43 1.76 25.75 18.37
C GLU A 43 0.25 25.45 18.50
N THR A 44 -0.44 26.19 19.37
CA THR A 44 -1.90 26.32 19.32
C THR A 44 -2.27 27.41 18.33
N GLY A 45 -3.03 27.06 17.29
CA GLY A 45 -3.44 27.97 16.23
C GLY A 45 -4.32 29.14 16.69
N GLU A 46 -4.07 30.31 16.10
CA GLU A 46 -5.04 31.39 15.88
C GLU A 46 -4.48 32.34 14.80
N THR A 47 -5.24 32.50 13.70
CA THR A 47 -4.91 33.29 12.51
C THR A 47 -5.00 34.80 12.77
N LYS A 48 -4.04 35.61 12.27
CA LYS A 48 -4.28 37.02 11.89
C LYS A 48 -3.26 37.56 10.88
N VAL A 49 -3.76 37.92 9.70
CA VAL A 49 -3.13 38.69 8.60
C VAL A 49 -3.09 40.18 9.05
N GLU A 50 -2.05 41.02 8.88
CA GLU A 50 -1.44 41.64 7.66
C GLU A 50 -0.45 42.78 8.11
N PRO A 51 0.19 43.60 7.23
CA PRO A 51 1.46 43.41 6.49
C PRO A 51 2.62 44.37 6.92
N ALA A 52 3.85 44.13 6.42
CA ALA A 52 4.95 45.11 6.41
C ALA A 52 5.82 44.85 5.15
N ALA A 53 5.82 45.74 4.15
CA ALA A 53 6.69 46.92 3.99
C ALA A 53 8.13 46.59 3.55
N GLU A 54 8.51 47.14 2.38
CA GLU A 54 9.78 47.05 1.64
C GLU A 54 11.04 47.45 2.43
N PRO A 55 12.24 47.23 1.84
CA PRO A 55 13.02 48.43 1.55
C PRO A 55 13.68 48.50 0.16
N GLU A 56 13.56 49.72 -0.36
CA GLU A 56 14.35 50.49 -1.33
C GLU A 56 15.84 50.12 -1.51
N ASN A 57 16.30 49.97 -2.76
CA ASN A 57 17.18 50.96 -3.43
C ASN A 57 17.61 50.53 -4.85
N ALA A 58 17.28 51.38 -5.83
CA ALA A 58 18.05 51.56 -7.07
C ALA A 58 19.19 52.58 -6.84
N PRO A 59 20.13 52.74 -7.78
CA PRO A 59 20.01 53.94 -8.60
C PRO A 59 20.21 53.74 -10.10
N ASN A 60 19.45 54.58 -10.79
CA ASN A 60 19.25 54.88 -12.20
C ASN A 60 20.47 55.48 -12.92
N MET A 61 20.52 55.37 -14.26
CA MET A 61 20.65 56.52 -15.19
C MET A 61 20.54 56.06 -16.67
N GLU A 62 19.46 56.53 -17.33
CA GLU A 62 19.37 57.27 -18.62
C GLU A 62 20.23 56.80 -19.82
N SER A 63 19.75 56.74 -21.08
CA SER A 63 18.91 57.69 -21.85
C SER A 63 18.70 57.18 -23.29
N ASP A 64 17.54 57.52 -23.91
CA ASP A 64 17.29 57.93 -25.32
C ASP A 64 17.71 56.97 -26.48
N GLU A 65 17.03 56.79 -27.61
CA GLU A 65 16.13 57.62 -28.44
C GLU A 65 15.58 56.70 -29.58
N GLU A 66 14.33 56.91 -30.04
CA GLU A 66 13.81 56.53 -31.38
C GLU A 66 13.86 57.79 -32.28
N PRO A 67 13.51 57.84 -33.60
CA PRO A 67 12.96 56.83 -34.54
C PRO A 67 13.58 56.90 -35.97
N THR A 68 13.06 56.12 -36.96
CA THR A 68 12.55 56.59 -38.29
C THR A 68 12.40 55.50 -39.39
N ALA A 69 11.16 55.33 -39.87
CA ALA A 69 10.62 55.27 -41.26
C ALA A 69 11.26 54.46 -42.43
N GLU A 70 10.49 53.45 -42.94
CA GLU A 70 9.90 53.21 -44.30
C GLU A 70 10.66 53.53 -45.64
N PRO A 71 10.21 53.07 -46.86
CA PRO A 71 9.35 51.93 -47.32
C PRO A 71 9.78 51.29 -48.70
N GLU A 72 8.83 50.59 -49.38
CA GLU A 72 8.70 50.20 -50.82
C GLU A 72 9.04 48.73 -51.20
N GLN A 73 8.32 47.98 -52.07
CA GLN A 73 7.12 48.15 -52.90
C GLN A 73 6.71 46.77 -53.52
N ALA A 74 5.41 46.45 -53.48
CA ALA A 74 4.52 46.05 -54.60
C ALA A 74 4.84 44.87 -55.57
N ALA A 75 3.87 43.94 -55.72
CA ALA A 75 3.20 43.60 -56.99
C ALA A 75 2.21 42.40 -56.84
N GLU A 76 0.91 42.66 -57.07
CA GLU A 76 -0.11 41.74 -57.63
C GLU A 76 0.05 41.68 -59.18
N PRO A 77 -0.63 40.81 -60.00
CA PRO A 77 -2.06 40.41 -59.89
C PRO A 77 -2.54 39.04 -60.51
N GLU A 78 -3.88 38.86 -60.45
CA GLU A 78 -4.84 38.15 -61.35
C GLU A 78 -4.96 36.59 -61.34
N GLU A 79 -6.10 36.04 -60.87
CA GLU A 79 -7.34 35.58 -61.59
C GLU A 79 -7.17 34.21 -62.30
N GLU A 80 -7.99 33.15 -62.16
CA GLU A 80 -9.42 32.90 -62.42
C GLU A 80 -9.76 31.46 -61.88
N GLN A 81 -10.87 31.20 -61.17
CA GLN A 81 -12.11 30.51 -61.63
C GLN A 81 -11.95 28.99 -62.03
N VAL A 82 -12.79 27.97 -61.75
CA VAL A 82 -14.17 27.78 -61.21
C VAL A 82 -14.35 26.28 -60.78
N GLU A 83 -15.34 26.03 -59.91
CA GLU A 83 -16.36 24.94 -59.89
C GLU A 83 -16.05 23.44 -59.60
N SER A 84 -16.71 22.99 -58.51
CA SER A 84 -17.66 21.85 -58.39
C SER A 84 -17.23 20.42 -58.76
N ALA A 85 -17.37 19.49 -57.81
CA ALA A 85 -18.48 18.52 -57.78
C ALA A 85 -18.32 17.47 -56.67
N GLU A 86 -19.47 16.98 -56.23
CA GLU A 86 -19.74 16.06 -55.13
C GLU A 86 -19.08 14.68 -55.27
N ARG A 87 -18.83 14.03 -54.12
CA ARG A 87 -18.40 12.65 -54.01
C ARG A 87 -19.52 11.83 -53.35
N PRO A 88 -20.14 10.87 -54.05
CA PRO A 88 -21.00 9.89 -53.41
C PRO A 88 -20.22 8.63 -53.02
N GLU A 89 -20.74 7.97 -51.99
CA GLU A 89 -20.39 6.65 -51.50
C GLU A 89 -20.80 5.55 -52.50
N GLU A 90 -20.08 4.42 -52.55
CA GLU A 90 -20.66 3.07 -52.44
C GLU A 90 -19.64 1.92 -52.66
N GLN A 91 -19.88 0.86 -51.88
CA GLN A 91 -19.80 -0.57 -52.22
C GLN A 91 -18.45 -1.32 -52.30
N VAL A 92 -18.21 -2.04 -51.19
CA VAL A 92 -17.95 -3.49 -51.11
C VAL A 92 -18.19 -4.30 -52.38
N SER A 93 -17.18 -5.05 -52.82
CA SER A 93 -17.36 -6.37 -53.43
C SER A 93 -16.15 -7.27 -53.16
N ALA A 94 -16.44 -8.53 -52.81
CA ALA A 94 -15.50 -9.58 -52.48
C ALA A 94 -14.86 -10.19 -53.73
N PHE A 95 -13.57 -10.54 -53.65
CA PHE A 95 -13.00 -11.66 -54.40
C PHE A 95 -11.86 -12.32 -53.61
N ASP A 96 -11.96 -13.64 -53.59
CA ASP A 96 -11.19 -14.66 -52.87
C ASP A 96 -9.86 -14.98 -53.61
N GLN A 97 -8.75 -15.11 -52.87
CA GLN A 97 -7.70 -16.17 -52.95
C GLN A 97 -6.36 -15.77 -52.30
N PRO A 98 -5.53 -16.75 -51.87
CA PRO A 98 -4.97 -16.81 -50.51
C PRO A 98 -3.53 -16.28 -50.40
N VAL A 99 -3.18 -15.80 -49.21
CA VAL A 99 -1.80 -15.46 -48.82
C VAL A 99 -1.34 -16.45 -47.76
N GLU A 100 -0.20 -17.09 -48.02
CA GLU A 100 0.53 -17.97 -47.09
C GLU A 100 0.98 -17.19 -45.84
N PRO A 101 0.86 -17.73 -44.62
CA PRO A 101 1.41 -17.09 -43.45
C PRO A 101 2.90 -17.43 -43.27
N GLU A 102 3.73 -16.38 -43.20
CA GLU A 102 5.09 -16.47 -42.71
C GLU A 102 5.08 -16.83 -41.22
N ALA A 103 5.71 -17.95 -40.88
CA ALA A 103 5.85 -18.46 -39.53
C ALA A 103 6.90 -17.66 -38.74
N GLN A 104 6.52 -17.14 -37.58
CA GLN A 104 7.43 -16.67 -36.54
C GLN A 104 7.71 -17.81 -35.54
N PRO A 105 8.93 -17.92 -34.98
CA PRO A 105 9.34 -19.08 -34.19
C PRO A 105 8.87 -19.03 -32.73
N GLU A 106 8.49 -20.20 -32.20
CA GLU A 106 8.19 -20.48 -30.79
C GLU A 106 9.44 -20.42 -29.90
N PRO A 107 9.32 -20.10 -28.59
CA PRO A 107 10.44 -20.13 -27.65
C PRO A 107 10.78 -21.54 -27.15
N GLU A 108 12.08 -21.71 -26.87
CA GLU A 108 12.83 -22.95 -26.73
C GLU A 108 12.46 -23.81 -25.51
N GLN A 109 12.08 -25.07 -25.78
CA GLN A 109 12.14 -26.18 -24.83
C GLN A 109 13.59 -26.62 -24.62
N TRP A 110 14.10 -26.51 -23.40
CA TRP A 110 15.40 -27.07 -23.04
C TRP A 110 15.28 -28.57 -22.72
N GLN A 111 15.66 -29.43 -23.67
CA GLN A 111 16.12 -30.79 -23.37
C GLN A 111 17.51 -31.06 -23.94
N GLN A 112 18.38 -31.48 -23.01
CA GLN A 112 19.47 -32.45 -23.15
C GLN A 112 20.65 -32.11 -24.07
N GLY A 113 21.75 -31.68 -23.43
CA GLY A 113 23.11 -31.80 -23.94
C GLY A 113 23.89 -32.87 -23.17
N SER A 114 24.19 -33.97 -23.85
CA SER A 114 25.08 -35.05 -23.43
C SER A 114 26.54 -34.57 -23.39
N SER A 115 27.30 -34.93 -22.36
CA SER A 115 28.72 -35.24 -22.52
C SER A 115 29.18 -36.28 -21.51
N ASP A 116 29.70 -37.37 -22.07
CA ASP A 116 30.36 -38.49 -21.41
C ASP A 116 31.60 -38.04 -20.62
N GLN A 117 31.68 -38.43 -19.34
CA GLN A 117 32.89 -39.05 -18.79
C GLN A 117 32.45 -40.23 -17.91
N GLY A 118 32.79 -41.44 -18.37
CA GLY A 118 32.26 -42.69 -17.84
C GLY A 118 32.89 -43.16 -16.53
N PHE A 119 32.16 -44.06 -15.87
CA PHE A 119 32.70 -45.23 -15.18
C PHE A 119 31.58 -46.29 -15.05
N ASP A 120 31.88 -47.51 -15.50
CA ASP A 120 30.99 -48.69 -15.53
C ASP A 120 30.85 -49.32 -14.11
N PRO A 121 29.78 -50.07 -13.80
CA PRO A 121 29.46 -50.59 -12.46
C PRO A 121 30.04 -52.00 -12.23
N GLY A 122 30.39 -52.30 -10.97
CA GLY A 122 30.88 -53.61 -10.57
C GLY A 122 30.48 -53.94 -9.13
N MET A 123 29.81 -55.09 -9.00
CA MET A 123 29.25 -55.69 -7.78
C MET A 123 30.25 -55.96 -6.63
N ASP A 124 29.63 -56.07 -5.44
CA ASP A 124 29.78 -57.14 -4.45
C ASP A 124 30.76 -57.05 -3.25
N GLN A 125 30.12 -57.27 -2.08
CA GLN A 125 30.54 -58.05 -0.91
C GLN A 125 31.33 -57.37 0.24
N GLY A 126 30.70 -57.38 1.42
CA GLY A 126 31.38 -57.37 2.72
C GLY A 126 30.51 -57.00 3.92
N PHE A 127 29.98 -58.02 4.63
CA PHE A 127 29.66 -58.02 6.08
C PHE A 127 30.80 -57.34 6.90
N ASP A 128 30.64 -56.68 8.05
CA ASP A 128 29.88 -56.93 9.29
C ASP A 128 29.93 -55.62 10.18
N PRO A 129 29.13 -55.48 11.26
CA PRO A 129 28.92 -54.24 12.01
C PRO A 129 29.87 -54.10 13.21
N GLY A 130 30.11 -52.87 13.67
CA GLY A 130 30.87 -52.64 14.90
C GLY A 130 30.99 -51.19 15.36
N MET A 131 30.39 -50.94 16.53
CA MET A 131 30.84 -50.03 17.60
C MET A 131 30.82 -48.51 17.39
N ASP A 132 29.90 -47.88 18.12
CA ASP A 132 30.19 -47.01 19.28
C ASP A 132 31.43 -46.10 19.18
N GLN A 133 31.19 -44.83 18.81
CA GLN A 133 32.00 -43.69 19.22
C GLN A 133 30.99 -42.56 19.51
N GLY A 134 30.80 -42.08 20.73
CA GLY A 134 31.84 -41.71 21.69
C GLY A 134 32.06 -40.21 21.55
N PHE A 135 31.14 -39.42 22.11
CA PHE A 135 31.25 -37.97 22.28
C PHE A 135 32.59 -37.63 22.95
N ASP A 136 33.42 -36.83 22.28
CA ASP A 136 34.56 -36.14 22.87
C ASP A 136 34.40 -34.64 22.63
N LEU A 137 34.11 -33.89 23.69
CA LEU A 137 34.26 -32.44 23.71
C LEU A 137 35.35 -32.12 24.72
N GLY A 138 36.47 -31.65 24.18
CA GLY A 138 37.62 -31.16 24.91
C GLY A 138 37.26 -29.95 25.77
N VAL A 139 37.79 -29.98 27.00
CA VAL A 139 37.90 -28.80 27.85
C VAL A 139 39.38 -28.48 28.00
N ASP A 140 39.65 -27.21 27.74
CA ASP A 140 40.94 -26.54 27.62
C ASP A 140 41.86 -26.72 28.83
N GLN A 141 43.15 -26.89 28.55
CA GLN A 141 44.22 -26.92 29.54
C GLN A 141 44.74 -25.50 29.79
N ASN A 142 44.66 -25.04 31.04
CA ASN A 142 45.61 -24.06 31.55
C ASN A 142 45.95 -24.36 33.01
N TYR A 143 47.11 -24.99 33.20
CA TYR A 143 47.71 -25.40 34.46
C TYR A 143 48.85 -24.42 34.79
N ASP A 144 48.77 -23.73 35.93
CA ASP A 144 49.89 -22.96 36.51
C ASP A 144 50.73 -23.90 37.40
N PRO A 145 52.04 -24.10 37.13
CA PRO A 145 52.86 -25.04 37.87
C PRO A 145 53.67 -24.32 38.95
N ASN A 146 53.03 -23.77 39.99
CA ASN A 146 53.82 -23.23 41.11
C ASN A 146 53.11 -23.15 42.46
N MET A 147 52.81 -24.28 43.10
CA MET A 147 52.76 -24.37 44.58
C MET A 147 52.95 -25.82 45.03
N ASN A 148 54.17 -26.33 44.97
CA ASN A 148 54.55 -27.47 45.79
C ASN A 148 55.98 -27.31 46.29
N GLN A 149 56.16 -26.42 47.27
CA GLN A 149 57.34 -26.40 48.13
C GLN A 149 57.05 -25.56 49.37
N GLY A 150 56.64 -26.25 50.42
CA GLY A 150 56.59 -25.66 51.76
C GLY A 150 55.37 -26.08 52.55
N PHE A 151 55.16 -27.38 52.80
CA PHE A 151 54.44 -27.81 54.01
C PHE A 151 54.72 -29.28 54.38
N ASP A 152 55.94 -29.77 54.11
CA ASP A 152 56.40 -31.09 54.56
C ASP A 152 57.42 -30.95 55.70
N GLN A 153 56.96 -30.53 56.89
CA GLN A 153 57.74 -30.76 58.12
C GLN A 153 56.97 -30.79 59.44
N ASP A 154 55.63 -30.82 59.44
CA ASP A 154 54.84 -30.97 60.68
C ASP A 154 53.88 -32.19 60.69
N PHE A 155 53.87 -33.04 59.66
CA PHE A 155 52.88 -34.12 59.56
C PHE A 155 53.35 -35.48 60.10
N THR A 156 54.62 -35.66 60.47
CA THR A 156 55.16 -36.94 60.98
C THR A 156 55.40 -36.97 62.50
N GLN A 157 54.64 -36.17 63.26
CA GLN A 157 54.62 -36.26 64.72
C GLN A 157 53.21 -36.35 65.32
N ASN A 158 52.29 -37.05 64.66
CA ASN A 158 51.05 -37.48 65.32
C ASN A 158 50.41 -38.78 64.78
N MET A 159 51.21 -39.74 64.30
CA MET A 159 50.76 -41.13 64.12
C MET A 159 50.70 -41.89 65.46
N ALA A 160 49.99 -41.33 66.44
CA ALA A 160 49.70 -42.01 67.71
C ALA A 160 48.45 -41.44 68.43
N ALA A 161 47.32 -41.24 67.74
CA ALA A 161 46.01 -41.17 68.40
C ALA A 161 44.82 -41.18 67.40
N GLY A 162 43.92 -42.14 67.56
CA GLY A 162 42.47 -41.99 67.34
C GLY A 162 41.94 -41.87 65.90
N GLY A 163 41.36 -42.96 65.38
CA GLY A 163 40.41 -42.87 64.27
C GLY A 163 39.20 -42.01 64.65
N ALA A 164 38.99 -40.90 63.96
CA ALA A 164 37.77 -40.11 64.12
C ALA A 164 36.55 -40.94 63.67
N PRO A 165 35.47 -41.02 64.48
CA PRO A 165 34.31 -41.82 64.12
C PRO A 165 33.60 -41.18 62.93
N ARG A 166 33.32 -41.96 61.87
CA ARG A 166 32.33 -41.57 60.85
C ARG A 166 31.03 -41.23 61.56
N LYS A 167 30.67 -39.94 61.59
CA LYS A 167 29.42 -39.46 62.18
C LYS A 167 28.28 -40.15 61.43
N LYS A 168 27.62 -41.12 62.08
CA LYS A 168 26.45 -41.81 61.52
C LYS A 168 25.38 -40.74 61.26
N MET A 169 25.09 -40.46 59.99
CA MET A 169 24.02 -39.53 59.62
C MET A 169 22.71 -40.01 60.24
N SER A 170 21.95 -39.07 60.81
CA SER A 170 20.61 -39.36 61.33
C SER A 170 19.71 -39.84 60.19
N ARG A 171 18.77 -40.75 60.48
CA ARG A 171 17.77 -41.21 59.50
C ARG A 171 17.03 -40.05 58.84
N LEU A 172 16.87 -38.94 59.57
CA LEU A 172 16.25 -37.71 59.09
C LEU A 172 17.14 -36.95 58.08
N GLN A 173 18.47 -36.98 58.25
CA GLN A 173 19.41 -36.41 57.28
C GLN A 173 19.47 -37.24 55.99
N ILE A 174 19.39 -38.57 56.11
CA ILE A 174 19.31 -39.47 54.95
C ILE A 174 18.00 -39.26 54.19
N ALA A 175 16.88 -39.09 54.91
CA ALA A 175 15.58 -38.79 54.30
C ALA A 175 15.59 -37.45 53.56
N VAL A 176 16.14 -36.39 54.17
CA VAL A 176 16.29 -35.07 53.52
C VAL A 176 17.22 -35.13 52.30
N ILE A 177 18.31 -35.90 52.35
CA ILE A 177 19.20 -36.10 51.19
C ILE A 177 18.47 -36.88 50.08
N LEU A 178 17.71 -37.93 50.41
CA LEU A 178 16.91 -38.68 49.44
C LEU A 178 15.85 -37.80 48.77
N GLU A 179 15.14 -36.98 49.55
CA GLU A 179 14.14 -36.04 49.04
C GLU A 179 14.78 -34.97 48.15
N ALA A 180 15.93 -34.43 48.53
CA ALA A 180 16.69 -33.49 47.71
C ALA A 180 17.17 -34.13 46.40
N VAL A 181 17.64 -35.38 46.41
CA VAL A 181 18.03 -36.11 45.19
C VAL A 181 16.81 -36.38 44.30
N CYS A 182 15.68 -36.79 44.86
CA CYS A 182 14.44 -36.96 44.11
C CYS A 182 13.98 -35.65 43.47
N LEU A 183 14.05 -34.53 44.21
CA LEU A 183 13.72 -33.21 43.69
C LEU A 183 14.66 -32.81 42.54
N VAL A 184 15.96 -33.04 42.67
CA VAL A 184 16.93 -32.78 41.59
C VAL A 184 16.63 -33.62 40.34
N LEU A 185 16.28 -34.90 40.49
CA LEU A 185 15.92 -35.74 39.35
C LEU A 185 14.62 -35.27 38.66
N LEU A 186 13.63 -34.83 39.44
CA LEU A 186 12.41 -34.23 38.89
C LEU A 186 12.69 -32.92 38.15
N VAL A 187 13.60 -32.09 38.67
CA VAL A 187 14.06 -30.87 38.00
C VAL A 187 14.79 -31.21 36.71
N VAL A 188 15.73 -32.16 36.71
CA VAL A 188 16.44 -32.60 35.49
C VAL A 188 15.46 -33.16 34.46
N ALA A 189 14.50 -33.99 34.87
CA ALA A 189 13.47 -34.51 33.97
C ALA A 189 12.59 -33.38 33.42
N PHE A 190 12.20 -32.40 34.25
CA PHE A 190 11.45 -31.22 33.82
C PHE A 190 12.22 -30.41 32.78
N PHE A 191 13.51 -30.16 33.00
CA PHE A 191 14.35 -29.44 32.04
C PHE A 191 14.59 -30.25 30.76
N ALA A 192 14.79 -31.57 30.85
CA ALA A 192 14.98 -32.42 29.67
C ALA A 192 13.73 -32.47 28.79
N ILE A 193 12.55 -32.69 29.39
CA ILE A 193 11.25 -32.75 28.68
C ILE A 193 10.85 -31.38 28.15
N GLY A 194 11.05 -30.34 28.96
CA GLY A 194 10.75 -28.97 28.56
C GLY A 194 11.62 -28.54 27.39
N ASN A 195 12.94 -28.73 27.49
CA ASN A 195 13.89 -28.36 26.44
C ASN A 195 13.72 -29.16 25.15
N SER A 196 13.32 -30.44 25.23
CA SER A 196 13.04 -31.21 24.02
C SER A 196 11.78 -30.68 23.32
N ARG A 197 10.68 -30.46 24.04
CA ARG A 197 9.40 -30.00 23.47
C ARG A 197 9.42 -28.57 22.96
N SER A 198 10.28 -27.73 23.50
CA SER A 198 10.45 -26.33 23.13
C SER A 198 11.65 -26.10 22.21
N SER A 199 12.27 -27.17 21.71
CA SER A 199 13.39 -27.05 20.78
C SER A 199 12.90 -26.56 19.43
N ALA A 200 13.75 -25.86 18.70
CA ALA A 200 13.46 -25.36 17.36
C ALA A 200 13.03 -26.47 16.39
N ILE A 201 13.70 -27.63 16.42
CA ILE A 201 13.34 -28.78 15.58
C ILE A 201 11.96 -29.35 15.95
N SER A 202 11.62 -29.43 17.24
CA SER A 202 10.30 -29.90 17.64
C SER A 202 9.18 -28.93 17.29
N VAL A 203 9.47 -27.63 17.16
CA VAL A 203 8.51 -26.65 16.63
C VAL A 203 8.36 -26.84 15.11
N ALA A 204 9.44 -27.03 14.37
CA ALA A 204 9.38 -27.32 12.94
C ALA A 204 8.64 -28.65 12.62
N GLU A 205 8.87 -29.71 13.42
CA GLU A 205 8.17 -30.99 13.32
C GLU A 205 6.66 -30.84 13.50
N LYS A 206 6.23 -30.17 14.59
CA LYS A 206 4.81 -29.95 14.87
C LYS A 206 4.13 -29.08 13.82
N TYR A 207 4.82 -28.05 13.34
CA TYR A 207 4.29 -27.19 12.29
C TYR A 207 4.02 -27.98 11.02
N PHE A 208 4.98 -28.81 10.60
CA PHE A 208 4.82 -29.60 9.38
C PHE A 208 3.84 -30.75 9.56
N GLU A 209 3.73 -31.31 10.77
CA GLU A 209 2.67 -32.27 11.14
C GLU A 209 1.29 -31.63 10.97
N ALA A 210 1.07 -30.45 11.58
CA ALA A 210 -0.19 -29.71 11.46
C ALA A 210 -0.49 -29.33 10.00
N TYR A 211 0.52 -28.89 9.25
CA TYR A 211 0.37 -28.60 7.82
C TYR A 211 0.00 -29.85 6.99
N ALA A 212 0.61 -30.99 7.26
CA ALA A 212 0.29 -32.25 6.58
C ALA A 212 -1.12 -32.76 6.94
N ASP A 213 -1.56 -32.51 8.17
CA ASP A 213 -2.90 -32.84 8.66
C ASP A 213 -3.96 -31.80 8.25
N GLN A 214 -3.55 -30.70 7.59
CA GLN A 214 -4.41 -29.57 7.20
C GLN A 214 -5.10 -28.90 8.41
N ASP A 215 -4.42 -28.88 9.55
CA ASP A 215 -4.85 -28.20 10.78
C ASP A 215 -4.42 -26.73 10.73
N TRP A 216 -5.16 -25.92 9.96
CA TRP A 216 -4.81 -24.52 9.68
C TRP A 216 -4.85 -23.62 10.91
N GLU A 217 -5.70 -23.89 11.89
CA GLU A 217 -5.75 -23.20 13.19
C GLU A 217 -4.41 -23.38 13.93
N GLU A 218 -3.91 -24.62 14.05
CA GLU A 218 -2.63 -24.88 14.70
C GLU A 218 -1.46 -24.31 13.88
N VAL A 219 -1.48 -24.45 12.55
CA VAL A 219 -0.47 -23.86 11.66
C VAL A 219 -0.40 -22.35 11.87
N TYR A 220 -1.54 -21.65 11.85
CA TYR A 220 -1.63 -20.21 12.06
C TYR A 220 -1.07 -19.80 13.43
N GLY A 221 -1.45 -20.51 14.51
CA GLY A 221 -0.98 -20.24 15.86
C GLY A 221 0.54 -20.36 16.03
N MET A 222 1.19 -21.14 15.17
CA MET A 222 2.63 -21.35 15.16
C MET A 222 3.41 -20.31 14.36
N LEU A 223 2.76 -19.52 13.50
CA LEU A 223 3.42 -18.51 12.66
C LEU A 223 3.85 -17.27 13.46
N GLU A 224 4.99 -16.72 13.06
CA GLU A 224 5.46 -15.37 13.41
C GLU A 224 4.82 -14.38 12.44
N LEU A 225 3.74 -13.79 12.90
CA LEU A 225 2.91 -12.86 12.15
C LEU A 225 3.16 -11.44 12.65
N PRO A 226 3.15 -10.42 11.77
CA PRO A 226 3.15 -9.03 12.19
C PRO A 226 1.84 -8.70 12.91
N ASP A 227 1.87 -7.68 13.76
CA ASP A 227 0.65 -7.10 14.31
C ASP A 227 -0.10 -6.36 13.18
N GLY A 228 -1.42 -6.54 13.09
CA GLY A 228 -2.24 -5.82 12.11
C GLY A 228 -3.63 -6.41 11.94
N ASP A 229 -4.61 -5.56 11.66
CA ASP A 229 -6.03 -5.95 11.60
C ASP A 229 -6.35 -6.85 10.39
N PHE A 230 -5.49 -6.83 9.36
CA PHE A 230 -5.64 -7.63 8.13
C PHE A 230 -4.98 -9.01 8.21
N ILE A 231 -4.31 -9.32 9.33
CA ILE A 231 -3.72 -10.64 9.58
C ILE A 231 -4.72 -11.44 10.43
N GLN A 232 -5.70 -12.03 9.74
CA GLN A 232 -6.82 -12.74 10.36
C GLN A 232 -6.73 -14.25 10.12
N GLU A 233 -6.97 -15.02 11.19
CA GLU A 233 -6.97 -16.49 11.16
C GLU A 233 -8.00 -17.05 10.19
N ASP A 234 -9.23 -16.52 10.19
CA ASP A 234 -10.30 -17.01 9.32
C ASP A 234 -10.01 -16.77 7.83
N GLN A 235 -9.27 -15.71 7.49
CA GLN A 235 -8.82 -15.46 6.12
C GLN A 235 -7.67 -16.40 5.73
N TYR A 236 -6.74 -16.64 6.64
CA TYR A 236 -5.69 -17.64 6.43
C TYR A 236 -6.29 -19.02 6.12
N GLU A 237 -7.25 -19.49 6.92
CA GLU A 237 -7.93 -20.76 6.68
C GLU A 237 -8.60 -20.81 5.30
N LYS A 238 -9.34 -19.75 4.92
CA LYS A 238 -10.00 -19.67 3.61
C LYS A 238 -9.02 -19.76 2.45
N ILE A 239 -7.89 -19.05 2.54
CA ILE A 239 -6.85 -19.05 1.51
C ILE A 239 -6.22 -20.44 1.39
N MET A 240 -5.91 -21.07 2.53
CA MET A 240 -5.34 -22.41 2.57
C MET A 240 -6.32 -23.47 2.05
N ASP A 241 -7.60 -23.40 2.40
CA ASP A 241 -8.64 -24.32 1.92
C ASP A 241 -8.93 -24.17 0.41
N ALA A 242 -8.81 -22.94 -0.12
CA ALA A 242 -8.98 -22.69 -1.55
C ALA A 242 -7.81 -23.23 -2.40
N SER A 243 -6.64 -23.42 -1.78
CA SER A 243 -5.45 -23.93 -2.46
C SER A 243 -5.42 -25.46 -2.55
N GLU A 244 -4.97 -26.00 -3.69
CA GLU A 244 -4.85 -27.45 -3.88
C GLU A 244 -3.64 -28.00 -3.10
N GLN A 245 -3.84 -28.28 -1.80
CA GLN A 245 -2.80 -28.80 -0.93
C GLN A 245 -2.51 -30.29 -1.24
N PRO A 246 -1.23 -30.68 -1.40
CA PRO A 246 -0.88 -32.07 -1.69
C PRO A 246 -1.18 -32.98 -0.49
N GLU A 247 -1.65 -34.20 -0.75
CA GLU A 247 -1.83 -35.21 0.29
C GLU A 247 -0.47 -35.77 0.73
N ILE A 248 0.02 -35.30 1.88
CA ILE A 248 1.29 -35.74 2.46
C ILE A 248 1.08 -37.02 3.27
N THR A 249 1.86 -38.05 2.96
CA THR A 249 1.72 -39.39 3.58
C THR A 249 2.81 -39.72 4.61
N ASN A 250 3.97 -39.09 4.49
CA ASN A 250 5.10 -39.27 5.40
C ASN A 250 6.04 -38.07 5.27
N PHE A 251 6.69 -37.68 6.37
CA PHE A 251 7.68 -36.62 6.38
C PHE A 251 8.80 -36.91 7.38
N GLN A 252 9.94 -36.27 7.16
CA GLN A 252 11.08 -36.27 8.07
C GLN A 252 11.71 -34.88 8.07
N VAL A 253 11.70 -34.23 9.24
CA VAL A 253 12.48 -33.01 9.49
C VAL A 253 13.93 -33.42 9.79
N ARG A 254 14.88 -32.83 9.08
CA ARG A 254 16.32 -33.07 9.24
C ARG A 254 17.00 -31.94 10.01
N GLU A 255 18.24 -32.18 10.39
CA GLU A 255 19.10 -31.17 11.02
C GLU A 255 19.17 -29.87 10.19
N PRO A 256 19.36 -28.72 10.87
CA PRO A 256 19.28 -27.44 10.20
C PRO A 256 20.34 -27.27 9.12
N VAL A 257 19.94 -26.71 7.98
CA VAL A 257 20.80 -26.49 6.81
C VAL A 257 21.22 -25.02 6.78
N GLY A 258 22.53 -24.76 6.62
CA GLY A 258 23.06 -23.40 6.44
C GLY A 258 23.77 -22.81 7.66
N ASN A 259 24.02 -21.50 7.62
CA ASN A 259 24.78 -20.79 8.64
C ASN A 259 23.94 -20.66 9.91
N VAL A 260 24.20 -21.54 10.87
CA VAL A 260 23.74 -21.42 12.26
C VAL A 260 24.43 -20.19 12.84
N GLY A 261 23.83 -19.02 12.66
CA GLY A 261 24.30 -17.76 13.25
C GLY A 261 24.21 -17.79 14.78
N ASP A 262 24.03 -16.63 15.38
CA ASP A 262 23.86 -16.37 16.83
C ASP A 262 22.72 -17.15 17.56
N GLY A 263 22.06 -18.09 16.88
CA GLY A 263 21.03 -18.96 17.44
C GLY A 263 19.64 -18.33 17.49
N ILE A 264 19.40 -17.27 16.72
CA ILE A 264 18.10 -16.60 16.63
C ILE A 264 17.19 -17.25 15.58
N THR A 265 17.74 -17.62 14.42
CA THR A 265 16.98 -18.24 13.32
C THR A 265 17.56 -19.61 12.99
N GLN A 266 16.69 -20.61 12.79
CA GLN A 266 17.09 -21.96 12.36
C GLN A 266 16.21 -22.44 11.21
N THR A 267 16.83 -22.97 10.16
CA THR A 267 16.13 -23.47 8.96
C THR A 267 16.33 -24.97 8.86
N PHE A 268 15.23 -25.72 8.86
CA PHE A 268 15.21 -27.17 8.78
C PHE A 268 14.77 -27.64 7.41
N GLU A 269 15.42 -28.66 6.86
CA GLU A 269 14.97 -29.34 5.64
C GLU A 269 13.90 -30.37 6.01
N VAL A 270 12.76 -30.34 5.32
CA VAL A 270 11.69 -31.30 5.47
C VAL A 270 11.57 -32.11 4.20
N ASN A 271 11.90 -33.40 4.29
CA ASN A 271 11.69 -34.36 3.21
C ASN A 271 10.34 -35.03 3.40
N TYR A 272 9.47 -35.02 2.40
CA TYR A 272 8.11 -35.56 2.49
C TYR A 272 7.70 -36.35 1.25
N SER A 273 6.66 -37.16 1.37
CA SER A 273 6.11 -37.98 0.29
C SER A 273 4.67 -37.58 -0.02
N ILE A 274 4.44 -37.19 -1.27
CA ILE A 274 3.11 -36.81 -1.78
C ILE A 274 2.45 -38.04 -2.41
N ASN A 275 1.19 -38.29 -2.05
CA ASN A 275 0.44 -39.40 -2.59
C ASN A 275 0.38 -39.35 -4.13
N GLY A 276 0.82 -40.42 -4.79
CA GLY A 276 0.83 -40.53 -6.25
C GLY A 276 1.91 -39.71 -6.99
N GLN A 277 2.67 -38.84 -6.33
CA GLN A 277 3.67 -37.96 -6.97
C GLN A 277 5.12 -38.24 -6.55
N GLY A 278 5.34 -38.97 -5.45
CA GLY A 278 6.68 -39.37 -5.00
C GLY A 278 7.26 -38.48 -3.90
N GLN A 279 8.59 -38.44 -3.78
CA GLN A 279 9.27 -37.68 -2.74
C GLN A 279 9.52 -36.23 -3.18
N SER A 280 9.40 -35.31 -2.22
CA SER A 280 9.67 -33.87 -2.36
C SER A 280 10.41 -33.36 -1.12
N SER A 281 10.91 -32.13 -1.17
CA SER A 281 11.58 -31.47 -0.04
C SER A 281 11.20 -29.99 0.01
N THR A 282 11.14 -29.44 1.22
CA THR A 282 10.92 -28.01 1.48
C THR A 282 11.74 -27.59 2.71
N THR A 283 11.68 -26.32 3.08
CA THR A 283 12.34 -25.80 4.28
C THR A 283 11.35 -25.15 5.23
N VAL A 284 11.56 -25.34 6.53
CA VAL A 284 10.83 -24.63 7.59
C VAL A 284 11.83 -23.79 8.38
N THR A 285 11.64 -22.48 8.35
CA THR A 285 12.45 -21.55 9.14
C THR A 285 11.71 -21.16 10.41
N VAL A 286 12.39 -21.27 11.55
CA VAL A 286 11.86 -20.86 12.86
C VAL A 286 12.72 -19.76 13.47
N VAL A 287 12.05 -18.85 14.18
CA VAL A 287 12.63 -17.65 14.79
C VAL A 287 12.40 -17.67 16.29
N LYS A 288 13.49 -17.46 17.03
CA LYS A 288 13.50 -17.45 18.48
C LYS A 288 12.85 -16.18 19.01
N GLN A 289 11.83 -16.36 19.84
CA GLN A 289 11.08 -15.29 20.47
C GLN A 289 11.79 -14.80 21.74
N SER A 290 11.65 -13.52 22.06
CA SER A 290 12.22 -12.91 23.27
C SER A 290 11.62 -13.50 24.56
N ARG A 291 10.34 -13.91 24.51
CA ARG A 291 9.62 -14.53 25.63
C ARG A 291 10.06 -15.97 25.85
N LYS A 292 10.26 -16.36 27.12
CA LYS A 292 10.55 -17.75 27.50
C LYS A 292 9.32 -18.47 28.01
N SER A 293 9.09 -19.68 27.51
CA SER A 293 8.08 -20.58 28.06
C SER A 293 8.50 -21.04 29.45
N MET A 294 7.58 -20.92 30.41
CA MET A 294 7.82 -21.22 31.83
C MET A 294 9.05 -20.50 32.41
N LEU A 295 9.47 -19.36 31.85
CA LEU A 295 10.69 -18.59 32.20
C LEU A 295 12.05 -19.28 31.89
N PHE A 296 12.05 -20.54 31.48
CA PHE A 296 13.28 -21.32 31.32
C PHE A 296 13.58 -21.68 29.87
N PHE A 297 12.53 -22.01 29.11
CA PHE A 297 12.65 -22.61 27.81
C PHE A 297 12.51 -21.57 26.71
N ASP A 298 13.32 -21.70 25.67
CA ASP A 298 13.20 -20.83 24.50
C ASP A 298 11.85 -21.08 23.81
N THR A 299 11.24 -20.01 23.32
CA THR A 299 10.00 -20.09 22.52
C THR A 299 10.39 -19.80 21.08
N TRP A 300 9.82 -20.56 20.15
CA TRP A 300 10.06 -20.39 18.72
C TRP A 300 8.71 -20.24 18.01
N LYS A 301 8.71 -19.47 16.92
CA LYS A 301 7.62 -19.39 15.96
C LYS A 301 8.16 -19.66 14.56
N VAL A 302 7.31 -20.07 13.65
CA VAL A 302 7.67 -20.34 12.26
C VAL A 302 7.62 -19.04 11.49
N SER A 303 8.66 -18.73 10.72
CA SER A 303 8.71 -17.52 9.88
C SER A 303 7.54 -17.54 8.90
N ALA A 304 6.78 -16.44 8.82
CA ALA A 304 5.76 -16.24 7.80
C ALA A 304 6.31 -15.56 6.52
N ASP A 305 7.63 -15.57 6.34
CA ASP A 305 8.27 -15.04 5.14
C ASP A 305 7.71 -15.70 3.87
N GLY A 306 7.36 -14.89 2.88
CA GLY A 306 6.67 -15.33 1.66
C GLY A 306 5.18 -15.64 1.80
N LEU A 307 4.61 -15.64 3.02
CA LEU A 307 3.17 -15.82 3.23
C LEU A 307 2.40 -14.50 3.28
N ILE A 308 3.10 -13.37 3.45
CA ILE A 308 2.50 -12.05 3.69
C ILE A 308 3.03 -11.08 2.64
N ALA A 309 2.13 -10.38 1.97
CA ALA A 309 2.43 -9.16 1.23
C ALA A 309 2.55 -8.02 2.23
N GLN A 310 3.77 -7.50 2.41
CA GLN A 310 4.03 -6.31 3.23
C GLN A 310 3.80 -5.05 2.40
N ASP A 311 3.30 -4.01 3.06
CA ASP A 311 3.06 -2.69 2.47
C ASP A 311 2.25 -2.74 1.16
N TYR A 312 1.28 -3.66 1.08
CA TYR A 312 0.46 -3.87 -0.10
C TYR A 312 -0.38 -2.63 -0.37
N SER A 313 -0.23 -2.05 -1.56
CA SER A 313 -0.84 -0.77 -1.90
C SER A 313 -2.24 -0.95 -2.48
N ILE A 314 -3.20 -0.26 -1.88
CA ILE A 314 -4.61 -0.24 -2.29
C ILE A 314 -5.01 1.19 -2.61
N TYR A 315 -5.37 1.43 -3.86
CA TYR A 315 -5.80 2.72 -4.37
C TYR A 315 -7.32 2.76 -4.46
N VAL A 316 -7.91 3.78 -3.84
CA VAL A 316 -9.35 4.02 -3.87
C VAL A 316 -9.63 5.49 -4.20
N PRO A 317 -10.82 5.83 -4.75
CA PRO A 317 -11.24 7.21 -4.84
C PRO A 317 -11.19 7.88 -3.45
N LYS A 318 -10.75 9.13 -3.41
CA LYS A 318 -10.62 9.88 -2.16
C LYS A 318 -11.94 9.86 -1.38
N GLY A 319 -11.90 9.68 -0.06
CA GLY A 319 -13.10 9.65 0.78
C GLY A 319 -14.03 8.44 0.60
N ALA A 320 -13.66 7.44 -0.22
CA ALA A 320 -14.37 6.17 -0.30
C ALA A 320 -14.27 5.42 1.04
N GLN A 321 -15.40 4.89 1.52
CA GLN A 321 -15.39 3.96 2.66
C GLN A 321 -15.08 2.57 2.12
N THR A 322 -13.90 2.05 2.45
CA THR A 322 -13.41 0.79 1.86
C THR A 322 -13.13 -0.25 2.93
N ALA A 323 -13.51 -1.49 2.67
CA ALA A 323 -13.22 -2.65 3.49
C ALA A 323 -12.47 -3.71 2.68
N VAL A 324 -11.43 -4.31 3.27
CA VAL A 324 -10.77 -5.51 2.74
C VAL A 324 -11.05 -6.67 3.68
N ASP A 325 -11.64 -7.74 3.18
CA ASP A 325 -12.09 -8.89 3.98
C ASP A 325 -12.95 -8.51 5.19
N GLY A 326 -13.74 -7.44 5.04
CA GLY A 326 -14.61 -6.89 6.08
C GLY A 326 -13.92 -5.99 7.10
N VAL A 327 -12.61 -5.75 6.98
CA VAL A 327 -11.84 -4.81 7.82
C VAL A 327 -11.71 -3.47 7.09
N GLN A 328 -12.11 -2.39 7.76
CA GLN A 328 -12.09 -1.04 7.17
C GLN A 328 -10.66 -0.53 6.95
N LEU A 329 -10.42 0.06 5.79
CA LEU A 329 -9.25 0.93 5.54
C LEU A 329 -9.49 2.26 6.26
N THR A 330 -8.79 2.46 7.37
CA THR A 330 -8.81 3.70 8.17
C THR A 330 -7.60 4.57 7.90
N GLU A 331 -7.63 5.80 8.42
CA GLU A 331 -6.54 6.78 8.35
C GLU A 331 -5.17 6.23 8.80
N ASP A 332 -5.14 5.30 9.76
CA ASP A 332 -3.91 4.67 10.25
C ASP A 332 -3.12 3.92 9.16
N TYR A 333 -3.76 3.56 8.05
CA TYR A 333 -3.15 2.88 6.90
C TYR A 333 -2.92 3.81 5.71
N LEU A 334 -3.36 5.07 5.78
CA LEU A 334 -3.28 6.03 4.69
C LEU A 334 -1.85 6.53 4.51
N VAL A 335 -1.33 6.43 3.29
CA VAL A 335 0.05 6.83 2.95
C VAL A 335 0.07 8.10 2.11
N SER A 336 -0.88 8.28 1.20
CA SER A 336 -0.99 9.49 0.39
C SER A 336 -2.42 9.76 -0.09
N GLU A 337 -2.71 11.03 -0.34
CA GLU A 337 -3.92 11.48 -1.02
C GLU A 337 -3.57 12.53 -2.09
N GLU A 338 -3.63 12.15 -3.35
CA GLU A 338 -3.28 13.01 -4.48
C GLU A 338 -4.25 12.77 -5.64
N GLU A 339 -4.52 13.81 -6.43
CA GLU A 339 -5.31 13.73 -7.68
C GLU A 339 -6.70 13.07 -7.55
N GLY A 340 -7.33 13.13 -6.37
CA GLY A 340 -8.63 12.51 -6.10
C GLY A 340 -8.56 11.01 -5.76
N GLN A 341 -7.37 10.48 -5.47
CA GLN A 341 -7.18 9.12 -4.96
C GLN A 341 -6.56 9.13 -3.57
N ALA A 342 -6.90 8.11 -2.78
CA ALA A 342 -6.26 7.75 -1.53
C ALA A 342 -5.53 6.42 -1.70
N CYS A 343 -4.29 6.37 -1.24
CA CYS A 343 -3.46 5.16 -1.23
C CYS A 343 -3.28 4.67 0.21
N TYR A 344 -3.70 3.43 0.46
CA TYR A 344 -3.52 2.75 1.73
C TYR A 344 -2.47 1.66 1.59
N GLN A 345 -1.67 1.44 2.64
CA GLN A 345 -0.75 0.31 2.71
C GLN A 345 -1.08 -0.59 3.90
N ILE A 346 -1.22 -1.88 3.61
CA ILE A 346 -1.57 -2.89 4.62
C ILE A 346 -0.63 -4.10 4.51
N SER A 347 -0.42 -4.80 5.62
CA SER A 347 0.17 -6.14 5.61
C SER A 347 -0.95 -7.17 5.55
N ILE A 348 -0.96 -8.02 4.54
CA ILE A 348 -2.05 -8.98 4.27
C ILE A 348 -1.47 -10.32 3.79
N PHE A 349 -2.19 -11.42 3.98
CA PHE A 349 -1.75 -12.71 3.47
C PHE A 349 -1.61 -12.71 1.93
N ASN A 350 -0.75 -13.59 1.43
CA ASN A 350 -0.65 -13.85 0.00
C ASN A 350 -1.80 -14.76 -0.43
N GLY A 351 -2.65 -14.30 -1.35
CA GLY A 351 -3.80 -15.04 -1.83
C GLY A 351 -4.89 -14.14 -2.41
N VAL A 352 -6.09 -14.71 -2.54
CA VAL A 352 -7.28 -14.00 -3.03
C VAL A 352 -8.02 -13.36 -1.87
N HIS A 353 -8.28 -12.07 -1.99
CA HIS A 353 -8.96 -11.24 -1.00
C HIS A 353 -10.19 -10.57 -1.59
N SER A 354 -11.15 -10.27 -0.72
CA SER A 354 -12.35 -9.51 -1.05
C SER A 354 -12.18 -8.03 -0.71
N ILE A 355 -12.77 -7.17 -1.53
CA ILE A 355 -12.80 -5.73 -1.28
C ILE A 355 -14.19 -5.18 -1.56
N GLN A 356 -14.61 -4.26 -0.69
CA GLN A 356 -15.84 -3.50 -0.85
C GLN A 356 -15.54 -2.02 -0.73
N ALA A 357 -16.11 -1.19 -1.60
CA ALA A 357 -15.99 0.25 -1.52
C ALA A 357 -17.33 0.95 -1.72
N GLU A 358 -17.65 1.86 -0.81
CA GLU A 358 -18.80 2.76 -0.91
C GLU A 358 -18.30 4.15 -1.30
N ILE A 359 -18.72 4.58 -2.49
CA ILE A 359 -18.47 5.93 -3.02
C ILE A 359 -19.83 6.59 -3.26
N PRO A 360 -20.02 7.87 -2.89
CA PRO A 360 -21.27 8.56 -3.16
C PRO A 360 -21.70 8.44 -4.63
N TRP A 361 -23.02 8.35 -4.85
CA TRP A 361 -23.67 8.21 -6.15
C TRP A 361 -23.39 6.89 -6.90
N CYS A 362 -22.43 6.09 -6.44
CA CYS A 362 -22.15 4.78 -7.01
C CYS A 362 -22.96 3.67 -6.29
N GLU A 363 -23.20 2.57 -6.99
CA GLU A 363 -23.56 1.31 -6.35
C GLU A 363 -22.38 0.83 -5.49
N THR A 364 -22.65 0.02 -4.46
CA THR A 364 -21.59 -0.60 -3.67
C THR A 364 -20.67 -1.40 -4.59
N TYR A 365 -19.39 -1.04 -4.61
CA TYR A 365 -18.38 -1.76 -5.35
C TYR A 365 -18.02 -3.02 -4.57
N GLU A 366 -18.06 -4.18 -5.24
CA GLU A 366 -17.59 -5.44 -4.67
C GLU A 366 -16.69 -6.15 -5.68
N ALA A 367 -15.52 -6.58 -5.25
CA ALA A 367 -14.58 -7.29 -6.09
C ALA A 367 -13.69 -8.25 -5.30
N GLN A 368 -12.87 -9.01 -6.03
CA GLN A 368 -11.77 -9.79 -5.48
C GLN A 368 -10.46 -9.40 -6.18
N PHE A 369 -9.36 -9.52 -5.44
CA PHE A 369 -8.02 -9.30 -5.95
C PHE A 369 -7.06 -10.34 -5.42
N ASP A 370 -5.97 -10.61 -6.16
CA ASP A 370 -5.00 -11.63 -5.82
C ASP A 370 -3.62 -11.00 -5.63
N THR A 371 -3.14 -10.99 -4.39
CA THR A 371 -1.85 -10.40 -4.00
C THR A 371 -0.66 -11.17 -4.56
N THR A 372 -0.85 -12.43 -4.97
CA THR A 372 0.19 -13.22 -5.66
C THR A 372 0.28 -12.90 -7.15
N ALA A 373 -0.80 -12.40 -7.74
CA ALA A 373 -0.87 -12.06 -9.16
C ALA A 373 -0.57 -10.58 -9.44
N GLN A 374 -0.89 -9.69 -8.50
CA GLN A 374 -0.80 -8.25 -8.64
C GLN A 374 -0.07 -7.63 -7.45
N ALA A 375 0.89 -6.73 -7.71
CA ALA A 375 1.66 -6.06 -6.66
C ALA A 375 0.87 -4.97 -5.91
N GLU A 376 -0.24 -4.53 -6.48
CA GLU A 376 -1.13 -3.49 -5.95
C GLU A 376 -2.55 -3.72 -6.46
N TYR A 377 -3.52 -3.08 -5.81
CA TYR A 377 -4.91 -3.11 -6.24
C TYR A 377 -5.50 -1.71 -6.37
N ALA A 378 -6.27 -1.47 -7.42
CA ALA A 378 -6.96 -0.19 -7.63
C ALA A 378 -8.46 -0.42 -7.85
N VAL A 379 -9.27 0.19 -6.99
CA VAL A 379 -10.73 0.22 -7.16
C VAL A 379 -11.05 1.03 -8.42
N SER A 380 -11.69 0.36 -9.38
CA SER A 380 -11.99 0.91 -10.70
C SER A 380 -13.21 0.22 -11.31
N GLY A 381 -13.82 0.83 -12.33
CA GLY A 381 -15.02 0.28 -12.97
C GLY A 381 -16.27 0.41 -12.10
N LEU A 382 -16.41 1.56 -11.44
CA LEU A 382 -17.57 1.87 -10.60
C LEU A 382 -18.83 2.02 -11.46
N ALA A 383 -19.97 1.62 -10.90
CA ALA A 383 -21.27 1.78 -11.53
C ALA A 383 -22.06 2.87 -10.80
N LEU A 384 -22.67 3.79 -11.54
CA LEU A 384 -23.60 4.76 -10.96
C LEU A 384 -24.90 4.09 -10.55
N SER A 385 -25.40 4.50 -9.38
CA SER A 385 -26.76 4.17 -8.94
C SER A 385 -27.80 5.05 -9.67
N GLU A 386 -29.07 4.65 -9.66
CA GLU A 386 -30.16 5.46 -10.23
C GLU A 386 -30.27 6.84 -9.57
N GLU A 387 -30.09 6.92 -8.24
CA GLU A 387 -30.03 8.18 -7.49
C GLU A 387 -28.79 9.00 -7.88
N GLY A 388 -27.66 8.34 -8.11
CA GLY A 388 -26.43 8.96 -8.56
C GLY A 388 -26.54 9.62 -9.94
N THR A 389 -27.14 8.93 -10.90
CA THR A 389 -27.40 9.48 -12.24
C THR A 389 -28.24 10.76 -12.16
N GLN A 390 -29.30 10.76 -11.35
CA GLN A 390 -30.14 11.94 -11.14
C GLN A 390 -29.37 13.08 -10.44
N ALA A 391 -28.48 12.74 -9.50
CA ALA A 391 -27.65 13.73 -8.81
C ALA A 391 -26.64 14.39 -9.76
N VAL A 392 -26.01 13.62 -10.65
CA VAL A 392 -25.11 14.15 -11.69
C VAL A 392 -25.87 15.08 -12.64
N GLU A 393 -27.03 14.63 -13.15
CA GLU A 393 -27.88 15.44 -14.03
C GLU A 393 -28.26 16.77 -13.36
N THR A 394 -28.76 16.72 -12.12
CA THR A 394 -29.14 17.91 -11.36
C THR A 394 -27.96 18.85 -11.20
N LYS A 395 -26.79 18.31 -10.82
CA LYS A 395 -25.59 19.13 -10.59
C LYS A 395 -25.09 19.78 -11.87
N LEU A 396 -25.17 19.09 -13.00
CA LEU A 396 -24.77 19.62 -14.30
C LEU A 396 -25.75 20.69 -14.80
N GLN A 397 -27.04 20.53 -14.56
CA GLN A 397 -28.06 21.55 -14.82
C GLN A 397 -27.81 22.81 -14.00
N GLU A 398 -27.62 22.68 -12.68
CA GLU A 398 -27.33 23.80 -11.78
C GLU A 398 -26.03 24.53 -12.16
N ALA A 399 -24.99 23.78 -12.53
CA ALA A 399 -23.74 24.35 -13.03
C ALA A 399 -23.95 25.16 -14.32
N MET A 400 -24.70 24.61 -15.29
CA MET A 400 -25.01 25.28 -16.55
C MET A 400 -25.83 26.55 -16.33
N GLU A 401 -26.86 26.50 -15.49
CA GLU A 401 -27.67 27.67 -15.14
C GLU A 401 -26.82 28.75 -14.48
N THR A 402 -25.95 28.38 -13.54
CA THR A 402 -25.03 29.30 -12.86
C THR A 402 -24.07 29.96 -13.86
N TYR A 403 -23.48 29.16 -14.75
CA TYR A 403 -22.61 29.63 -15.84
C TYR A 403 -23.31 30.65 -16.73
N CYS A 404 -24.48 30.31 -17.24
CA CYS A 404 -25.27 31.16 -18.12
C CYS A 404 -25.69 32.48 -17.44
N GLN A 405 -26.09 32.41 -16.17
CA GLN A 405 -26.49 33.60 -15.41
C GLN A 405 -25.31 34.55 -15.16
N ALA A 406 -24.15 34.01 -14.75
CA ALA A 406 -22.93 34.79 -14.56
C ALA A 406 -22.43 35.41 -15.88
N ALA A 407 -22.42 34.62 -16.96
CA ALA A 407 -22.02 35.07 -18.28
C ALA A 407 -22.94 36.16 -18.83
N LEU A 408 -24.26 36.01 -18.71
CA LEU A 408 -25.24 37.02 -19.14
C LEU A 408 -25.13 38.31 -18.31
N ALA A 409 -24.76 38.22 -17.04
CA ALA A 409 -24.50 39.39 -16.18
C ALA A 409 -23.16 40.09 -16.51
N GLY A 410 -22.32 39.48 -17.35
CA GLY A 410 -20.98 39.96 -17.67
C GLY A 410 -19.97 39.76 -16.52
N SER A 411 -20.24 38.85 -15.59
CA SER A 411 -19.35 38.53 -14.47
C SER A 411 -18.06 37.84 -14.94
N SER A 412 -16.97 38.00 -14.19
CA SER A 412 -15.73 37.25 -14.43
C SER A 412 -15.85 35.79 -14.00
N PHE A 413 -14.92 34.96 -14.46
CA PHE A 413 -14.83 33.54 -14.10
C PHE A 413 -14.72 33.29 -12.58
N ASP A 414 -14.20 34.25 -11.80
CA ASP A 414 -14.10 34.15 -10.34
C ASP A 414 -15.43 33.77 -9.64
N GLU A 415 -16.58 34.20 -10.17
CA GLU A 415 -17.90 33.93 -9.58
C GLU A 415 -18.33 32.45 -9.72
N VAL A 416 -17.69 31.69 -10.61
CA VAL A 416 -18.02 30.28 -10.85
C VAL A 416 -16.91 29.31 -10.44
N LYS A 417 -15.77 29.82 -9.93
CA LYS A 417 -14.62 29.00 -9.52
C LYS A 417 -14.95 27.98 -8.43
N GLU A 418 -15.89 28.30 -7.53
CA GLU A 418 -16.30 27.39 -6.44
C GLU A 418 -16.98 26.11 -6.93
N LEU A 419 -17.45 26.07 -8.19
CA LEU A 419 -18.00 24.86 -8.80
C LEU A 419 -16.91 23.81 -9.10
N PHE A 420 -15.64 24.24 -9.15
CA PHE A 420 -14.51 23.42 -9.57
C PHE A 420 -13.74 22.82 -8.40
N ALA A 421 -13.17 21.64 -8.63
CA ALA A 421 -12.22 21.02 -7.73
C ALA A 421 -10.92 21.83 -7.65
N GLU A 422 -10.13 21.64 -6.61
CA GLU A 422 -8.83 22.31 -6.48
C GLU A 422 -7.92 21.98 -7.68
N GLY A 423 -7.24 22.98 -8.23
CA GLY A 423 -6.37 22.82 -9.40
C GLY A 423 -7.06 22.81 -10.77
N ALA A 424 -8.39 22.68 -10.83
CA ALA A 424 -9.15 22.69 -12.07
C ALA A 424 -9.47 24.08 -12.68
N PRO A 425 -9.73 25.17 -11.89
CA PRO A 425 -10.24 26.44 -12.43
C PRO A 425 -9.44 27.01 -13.60
N ASP A 426 -8.12 27.09 -13.48
CA ASP A 426 -7.26 27.73 -14.48
C ASP A 426 -7.38 27.08 -15.87
N SER A 427 -7.66 25.76 -15.92
CA SER A 427 -7.86 25.05 -17.19
C SER A 427 -9.23 25.25 -17.83
N ASN A 428 -10.17 25.88 -17.11
CA ASN A 428 -11.57 26.04 -17.52
C ASN A 428 -11.99 27.49 -17.82
N GLU A 429 -11.16 28.47 -17.47
CA GLU A 429 -11.48 29.90 -17.62
C GLU A 429 -11.78 30.28 -19.08
N ASP A 430 -10.99 29.80 -20.04
CA ASP A 430 -11.19 30.10 -21.47
C ASP A 430 -12.56 29.62 -21.99
N TYR A 431 -13.07 28.48 -21.51
CA TYR A 431 -14.38 27.98 -21.91
C TYR A 431 -15.52 28.86 -21.39
N TYR A 432 -15.39 29.35 -20.16
CA TYR A 432 -16.32 30.33 -19.60
C TYR A 432 -16.25 31.65 -20.36
N GLU A 433 -15.05 32.17 -20.63
CA GLU A 433 -14.85 33.43 -21.34
C GLU A 433 -15.42 33.37 -22.76
N ASN A 434 -15.32 32.23 -23.44
CA ASN A 434 -15.96 32.04 -24.75
C ASN A 434 -17.49 32.13 -24.68
N LEU A 435 -18.12 31.54 -23.65
CA LEU A 435 -19.57 31.67 -23.42
C LEU A 435 -19.95 33.12 -23.07
N ARG A 436 -19.18 33.76 -22.17
CA ARG A 436 -19.39 35.17 -21.79
C ARG A 436 -19.30 36.10 -23.00
N ASN A 437 -18.28 35.94 -23.82
CA ASN A 437 -18.10 36.73 -25.04
C ASN A 437 -19.21 36.47 -26.07
N SER A 438 -19.78 35.27 -26.13
CA SER A 438 -20.92 34.98 -27.01
C SER A 438 -22.21 35.62 -26.51
N LEU A 439 -22.30 35.94 -25.21
CA LEU A 439 -23.42 36.63 -24.57
C LEU A 439 -23.22 38.15 -24.42
N GLU A 440 -22.00 38.65 -24.59
CA GLU A 440 -21.68 40.07 -24.48
C GLU A 440 -22.37 40.91 -25.56
N ALA A 441 -22.77 42.13 -25.20
CA ALA A 441 -23.37 43.06 -26.13
C ALA A 441 -22.36 43.50 -27.20
N ASP A 442 -22.75 43.43 -28.46
CA ASP A 442 -21.97 43.94 -29.58
C ASP A 442 -22.56 45.27 -30.10
N ARG A 443 -22.06 45.73 -31.26
CA ARG A 443 -22.51 46.99 -31.86
C ARG A 443 -23.99 46.97 -32.28
N TYR A 444 -24.57 45.79 -32.51
CA TYR A 444 -25.89 45.63 -33.10
C TYR A 444 -26.88 44.94 -32.17
N SER A 445 -26.41 44.20 -31.18
CA SER A 445 -27.20 43.29 -30.38
C SER A 445 -26.78 43.29 -28.91
N SER A 446 -27.75 43.06 -28.02
CA SER A 446 -27.49 42.94 -26.58
C SER A 446 -28.49 41.95 -25.97
N ALA A 447 -27.98 40.82 -25.49
CA ALA A 447 -28.78 39.86 -24.72
C ALA A 447 -29.31 40.49 -23.43
N GLN A 448 -30.54 40.12 -23.07
CA GLN A 448 -31.26 40.63 -21.90
C GLN A 448 -31.71 39.50 -20.98
N GLN A 449 -32.11 38.38 -21.57
CA GLN A 449 -32.59 37.21 -20.84
C GLN A 449 -32.18 35.94 -21.58
N LEU A 450 -31.79 34.92 -20.82
CA LEU A 450 -31.53 33.57 -21.30
C LEU A 450 -32.34 32.61 -20.45
N GLN A 451 -33.09 31.73 -21.10
CA GLN A 451 -33.81 30.63 -20.44
C GLN A 451 -33.27 29.32 -21.02
N LEU A 452 -33.00 28.36 -20.13
CA LEU A 452 -32.60 27.01 -20.49
C LEU A 452 -33.79 26.07 -20.27
N SER A 453 -33.92 25.05 -21.12
CA SER A 453 -34.95 24.03 -21.01
C SER A 453 -34.53 22.76 -21.76
N GLY A 454 -35.41 21.75 -21.82
CA GLY A 454 -35.15 20.56 -22.65
C GLY A 454 -33.91 19.77 -22.24
N PHE A 455 -33.56 19.76 -20.95
CA PHE A 455 -32.37 19.08 -20.46
C PHE A 455 -32.47 17.56 -20.67
N GLU A 456 -31.43 17.00 -21.29
CA GLU A 456 -31.22 15.55 -21.41
C GLU A 456 -29.74 15.27 -21.07
N CYS A 457 -29.50 14.43 -20.06
CA CYS A 457 -28.15 14.11 -19.60
C CYS A 457 -27.78 12.67 -19.98
N ASP A 458 -26.64 12.51 -20.64
CA ASP A 458 -25.95 11.25 -20.82
C ASP A 458 -24.78 11.20 -19.86
N VAL A 459 -24.83 10.28 -18.89
CA VAL A 459 -23.72 10.08 -17.96
C VAL A 459 -22.93 8.88 -18.45
N SER A 460 -21.69 9.14 -18.85
CA SER A 460 -20.75 8.12 -19.30
C SER A 460 -19.90 7.62 -18.13
N GLU A 461 -19.13 6.57 -18.39
CA GLU A 461 -18.38 5.76 -17.41
C GLU A 461 -17.80 6.54 -16.23
N VAL A 462 -17.86 5.92 -15.05
CA VAL A 462 -17.03 6.34 -13.93
C VAL A 462 -15.59 5.94 -14.27
N GLY A 463 -14.77 6.95 -14.54
CA GLY A 463 -13.36 6.82 -14.89
C GLY A 463 -12.63 5.89 -13.94
N THR A 464 -11.82 5.01 -14.51
CA THR A 464 -11.03 3.99 -13.79
C THR A 464 -9.96 4.61 -12.89
N TYR A 465 -9.56 5.85 -13.15
CA TYR A 465 -8.63 6.64 -12.34
C TYR A 465 -9.45 7.67 -11.56
N ASN A 466 -9.18 7.79 -10.25
CA ASN A 466 -9.76 8.77 -9.29
C ASN A 466 -11.28 8.83 -9.10
N GLY A 467 -12.05 7.86 -9.63
CA GLY A 467 -13.50 7.86 -9.49
C GLY A 467 -14.17 9.04 -10.22
N SER A 468 -13.53 9.59 -11.25
CA SER A 468 -14.09 10.68 -12.05
C SER A 468 -15.38 10.26 -12.75
N LEU A 469 -16.32 11.19 -12.93
CA LEU A 469 -17.55 10.95 -13.67
C LEU A 469 -17.55 11.81 -14.93
N GLN A 470 -17.93 11.25 -16.07
CA GLN A 470 -18.10 12.03 -17.30
C GLN A 470 -19.58 12.16 -17.62
N ALA A 471 -20.02 13.37 -18.00
CA ALA A 471 -21.40 13.62 -18.35
C ALA A 471 -21.52 14.62 -19.49
N GLU A 472 -22.46 14.38 -20.39
CA GLU A 472 -22.88 15.32 -21.42
C GLU A 472 -24.32 15.75 -21.13
N LEU A 473 -24.59 17.04 -21.24
CA LEU A 473 -25.91 17.64 -21.06
C LEU A 473 -26.34 18.32 -22.35
N SER A 474 -27.32 17.76 -23.02
CA SER A 474 -28.04 18.46 -24.09
C SER A 474 -29.07 19.39 -23.49
N TYR A 475 -29.23 20.59 -24.07
CA TYR A 475 -30.21 21.57 -23.61
C TYR A 475 -30.69 22.48 -24.75
N ASP A 476 -31.92 22.95 -24.61
CA ASP A 476 -32.51 24.01 -25.43
C ASP A 476 -32.34 25.36 -24.74
N TYR A 477 -32.24 26.44 -25.52
CA TYR A 477 -32.16 27.79 -25.01
C TYR A 477 -33.03 28.79 -25.78
N ASP A 478 -33.53 29.78 -25.05
CA ASP A 478 -34.21 30.97 -25.58
C ASP A 478 -33.49 32.23 -25.12
N VAL A 479 -32.89 32.97 -26.06
CA VAL A 479 -32.27 34.27 -25.79
C VAL A 479 -33.19 35.39 -26.24
N SER A 480 -33.58 36.26 -25.31
CA SER A 480 -34.24 37.53 -25.63
C SER A 480 -33.20 38.65 -25.66
N TYR A 481 -33.20 39.43 -26.75
CA TYR A 481 -32.19 40.46 -27.00
C TYR A 481 -32.77 41.69 -27.71
N THR A 482 -32.06 42.80 -27.62
CA THR A 482 -32.35 44.00 -28.44
C THR A 482 -31.45 44.02 -29.65
N TYR A 483 -31.99 44.29 -30.84
CA TYR A 483 -31.25 44.46 -32.09
C TYR A 483 -31.44 45.85 -32.68
N GLN A 484 -30.36 46.51 -33.09
CA GLN A 484 -30.40 47.74 -33.87
C GLN A 484 -29.36 47.69 -34.98
N GLY A 485 -29.82 47.48 -36.21
CA GLY A 485 -29.00 47.57 -37.41
C GLY A 485 -28.47 48.98 -37.65
N MET A 486 -27.43 49.10 -38.48
CA MET A 486 -26.74 50.36 -38.78
C MET A 486 -27.68 51.48 -39.28
N PHE A 487 -28.79 51.11 -39.92
CA PHE A 487 -29.75 52.03 -40.53
C PHE A 487 -31.11 52.02 -39.82
N ASP A 488 -31.23 51.37 -38.67
CA ASP A 488 -32.49 51.26 -37.93
C ASP A 488 -32.72 52.51 -37.07
N ASP A 489 -33.95 53.04 -37.13
CA ASP A 489 -34.34 54.25 -36.40
C ASP A 489 -34.40 54.04 -34.87
N ALA A 490 -34.60 52.81 -34.41
CA ALA A 490 -34.68 52.43 -33.00
C ALA A 490 -34.35 50.93 -32.82
N PRO A 491 -33.91 50.49 -31.62
CA PRO A 491 -33.73 49.08 -31.31
C PRO A 491 -35.08 48.34 -31.22
N GLU A 492 -35.09 47.10 -31.70
CA GLU A 492 -36.22 46.17 -31.64
C GLU A 492 -35.92 45.01 -30.70
N SER A 493 -36.90 44.53 -29.96
CA SER A 493 -36.79 43.29 -29.18
C SER A 493 -36.98 42.07 -30.08
N ARG A 494 -36.07 41.10 -29.97
CA ARG A 494 -36.09 39.83 -30.69
C ARG A 494 -35.88 38.68 -29.72
N THR A 495 -36.25 37.48 -30.17
CA THR A 495 -35.99 36.23 -29.46
C THR A 495 -35.37 35.26 -30.44
N LYS A 496 -34.34 34.54 -29.99
CA LYS A 496 -33.69 33.47 -30.72
C LYS A 496 -33.72 32.19 -29.89
N ASP A 497 -34.32 31.15 -30.45
CA ASP A 497 -34.26 29.79 -29.96
C ASP A 497 -33.08 29.03 -30.59
N GLY A 498 -32.55 28.06 -29.85
CA GLY A 498 -31.53 27.13 -30.30
C GLY A 498 -31.34 25.97 -29.33
N SER A 499 -30.43 25.07 -29.67
CA SER A 499 -30.00 23.97 -28.81
C SER A 499 -28.48 23.87 -28.80
N SER A 500 -27.94 23.32 -27.73
CA SER A 500 -26.51 23.12 -27.55
C SER A 500 -26.26 21.93 -26.63
N TYR A 501 -25.00 21.62 -26.41
CA TYR A 501 -24.58 20.58 -25.47
C TYR A 501 -23.43 21.10 -24.62
N ALA A 502 -23.41 20.69 -23.36
CA ALA A 502 -22.31 20.88 -22.45
C ALA A 502 -21.66 19.53 -22.13
N SER A 503 -20.36 19.52 -21.90
CA SER A 503 -19.63 18.34 -21.42
C SER A 503 -18.92 18.66 -20.12
N ALA A 504 -18.96 17.72 -19.17
CA ALA A 504 -18.36 17.85 -17.86
C ALA A 504 -17.59 16.59 -17.48
N GLN A 505 -16.47 16.79 -16.80
CA GLN A 505 -15.86 15.77 -15.96
C GLN A 505 -15.97 16.21 -14.50
N PHE A 506 -16.43 15.32 -13.64
CA PHE A 506 -16.46 15.53 -12.19
C PHE A 506 -15.40 14.66 -11.51
N VAL A 507 -14.89 15.13 -10.37
CA VAL A 507 -14.06 14.35 -9.45
C VAL A 507 -14.62 14.49 -8.05
N TYR A 508 -14.55 13.43 -7.26
CA TYR A 508 -14.99 13.47 -5.87
C TYR A 508 -13.87 14.03 -5.00
N ASP A 509 -14.13 15.11 -4.26
CA ASP A 509 -13.12 15.80 -3.46
C ASP A 509 -13.02 15.32 -2.01
N GLY A 510 -13.86 14.35 -1.62
CA GLY A 510 -14.00 13.85 -0.25
C GLY A 510 -15.34 14.23 0.39
N ASP A 511 -16.01 15.27 -0.10
CA ASP A 511 -17.33 15.74 0.38
C ASP A 511 -18.38 15.68 -0.74
N THR A 512 -18.02 16.17 -1.93
CA THR A 512 -18.93 16.16 -3.08
C THR A 512 -18.19 16.06 -4.40
N TYR A 513 -18.91 15.69 -5.46
CA TYR A 513 -18.35 15.73 -6.81
C TYR A 513 -18.24 17.17 -7.30
N LYS A 514 -17.04 17.66 -7.60
CA LYS A 514 -16.82 18.99 -8.19
C LYS A 514 -16.39 18.88 -9.65
N LEU A 515 -16.59 19.96 -10.40
CA LEU A 515 -16.15 20.02 -11.80
C LEU A 515 -14.62 19.97 -11.86
N TRP A 516 -14.10 19.04 -12.64
CA TRP A 516 -12.70 19.01 -13.06
C TRP A 516 -12.53 19.68 -14.42
N SER A 517 -13.45 19.40 -15.35
CA SER A 517 -13.56 20.12 -16.61
C SER A 517 -15.01 20.42 -16.94
N PHE A 518 -15.26 21.54 -17.59
CA PHE A 518 -16.60 21.92 -18.03
C PHE A 518 -16.55 22.77 -19.30
N THR A 519 -17.14 22.26 -20.37
CA THR A 519 -17.36 22.98 -21.62
C THR A 519 -18.85 23.24 -21.77
N PRO A 520 -19.35 24.49 -21.59
CA PRO A 520 -20.79 24.76 -21.55
C PRO A 520 -21.47 24.73 -22.93
N GLY A 521 -20.72 24.60 -24.02
CA GLY A 521 -21.24 24.79 -25.38
C GLY A 521 -21.43 26.27 -25.73
N SER A 522 -21.71 26.55 -27.01
CA SER A 522 -21.92 27.91 -27.49
C SER A 522 -23.40 28.27 -27.53
N ILE A 523 -23.72 29.52 -27.19
CA ILE A 523 -25.06 30.12 -27.31
C ILE A 523 -25.00 31.31 -28.25
N TRP A 524 -25.92 31.38 -29.21
CA TRP A 524 -25.96 32.40 -30.27
C TRP A 524 -27.32 33.11 -30.31
N TYR A 525 -27.34 34.41 -30.63
CA TYR A 525 -28.59 35.19 -30.72
C TYR A 525 -28.62 36.26 -31.82
#